data_AF-A0A165KVG1-F1
#
_entry.id   AF-A0A165KVG1-F1
#
_cell.length_a   1.000
_cell.length_b   1.000
_cell.length_c   1.000
_cell.angle_alpha   90.00
_cell.angle_beta   90.00
_cell.angle_gamma   90.00
#
_symmetry.space_group_name_H-M   'P 1'
#
loop_
_entity.id
_entity.type
_entity.pdbx_description
1 polymer ?
#
loop_
_entity_poly.entity_id
_entity_poly.type
_entity_poly.pdbx_seq_one_letter_code
_entity_poly.pdbx_strand_id
1 'polypeptide(L)' 'MEELYFDAMKEMEGADYDRCDHILRALEFIQQISATAMWRYGQSVSQVMEDFVRDFDRLDVPAERHRLYEVAQMARRSQI' A
#
# COMPACT_ATOMS: atom_id res chain seq x y z
N MET A 1 -2.76 6.96 -9.95
CA MET A 1 -3.02 6.01 -8.84
C MET A 1 -1.74 5.29 -8.49
N GLU A 2 -1.07 4.68 -9.48
CA GLU A 2 0.23 4.06 -9.29
C GLU A 2 1.34 5.03 -8.82
N GLU A 3 1.43 6.23 -9.42
CA GLU A 3 2.36 7.28 -8.94
C GLU A 3 2.13 7.64 -7.47
N LEU A 4 0.86 7.86 -7.08
CA LEU A 4 0.49 8.14 -5.69
C LEU A 4 0.84 7.00 -4.73
N TYR A 5 0.72 5.74 -5.19
CA TYR A 5 1.17 4.57 -4.42
C TYR A 5 2.68 4.62 -4.20
N PHE A 6 3.47 4.86 -5.25
CA PHE A 6 4.94 4.93 -5.12
C PHE A 6 5.38 6.08 -4.22
N ASP A 7 4.77 7.26 -4.36
CA ASP A 7 5.05 8.41 -3.51
C ASP A 7 4.74 8.12 -2.04
N ALA A 8 3.59 7.51 -1.75
CA ALA A 8 3.21 7.12 -0.39
C ALA A 8 4.15 6.05 0.20
N MET A 9 4.50 5.02 -0.59
CA MET A 9 5.47 4.01 -0.16
C MET A 9 6.83 4.63 0.17
N LYS A 10 7.30 5.57 -0.66
CA LYS A 10 8.55 6.29 -0.45
C LYS A 10 8.50 7.22 0.76
N GLU A 11 7.39 7.93 0.98
CA GLU A 11 7.22 8.78 2.17
C GLU A 11 7.24 7.96 3.46
N MET A 12 6.77 6.71 3.41
CA MET A 12 6.80 5.80 4.55
C MET A 12 8.21 5.29 4.88
N GLU A 13 9.16 5.31 3.93
CA GLU A 13 10.51 4.80 4.14
C GLU A 13 11.24 5.59 5.23
N GLY A 14 11.63 4.90 6.30
CA GLY A 14 12.38 5.50 7.40
C GLY A 14 11.58 6.37 8.35
N ALA A 15 10.27 6.48 8.16
CA ALA A 15 9.36 7.08 9.14
C ALA A 15 9.01 6.07 10.26
N ASP A 16 8.77 6.59 11.45
CA ASP A 16 8.24 5.79 12.56
C ASP A 16 6.78 5.42 12.29
N TYR A 17 6.37 4.20 12.66
CA TYR A 17 5.01 3.70 12.41
C TYR A 17 3.92 4.67 12.87
N ASP A 18 4.08 5.27 14.07
CA ASP A 18 3.12 6.22 14.64
C ASP A 18 2.96 7.51 13.82
N ARG A 19 3.96 7.83 12.98
CA ARG A 19 3.93 9.00 12.08
C ARG A 19 3.41 8.66 10.69
N CYS A 20 3.13 7.39 10.41
CA CYS A 20 2.70 6.92 9.09
C CYS A 20 1.17 6.81 8.96
N ASP A 21 0.36 7.16 9.97
CA ASP A 21 -1.09 6.93 9.92
C ASP A 21 -1.74 7.58 8.69
N HIS A 22 -1.37 8.82 8.34
CA HIS A 22 -1.92 9.48 7.14
C HIS A 22 -1.49 8.79 5.84
N ILE A 23 -0.26 8.29 5.77
CA ILE A 23 0.28 7.56 4.62
C ILE A 23 -0.43 6.21 4.47
N LEU A 24 -0.58 5.47 5.57
CA LEU A 24 -1.26 4.18 5.61
C LEU A 24 -2.75 4.31 5.24
N ARG A 25 -3.41 5.40 5.64
CA ARG A 25 -4.78 5.70 5.19
C ARG A 25 -4.85 5.99 3.69
N ALA A 26 -3.86 6.70 3.13
CA ALA A 26 -3.80 6.92 1.70
C ALA A 26 -3.61 5.60 0.92
N LEU A 27 -2.73 4.72 1.41
CA LEU A 27 -2.50 3.39 0.84
C LEU A 27 -3.72 2.47 0.97
N GLU A 28 -4.42 2.51 2.11
CA GLU A 28 -5.70 1.83 2.31
C GLU A 28 -6.76 2.30 1.29
N PHE A 29 -6.88 3.61 1.09
CA PHE A 29 -7.79 4.17 0.10
C PHE A 29 -7.48 3.69 -1.33
N ILE A 30 -6.20 3.69 -1.72
CA ILE A 30 -5.76 3.17 -3.02
C ILE A 30 -6.12 1.69 -3.15
N GLN A 31 -5.85 0.89 -2.11
CA GLN A 31 -6.15 -0.54 -2.09
C GLN A 31 -7.65 -0.79 -2.26
N GLN A 32 -8.50 -0.08 -1.51
CA GLN A 32 -9.95 -0.24 -1.58
C GLN A 32 -10.51 0.11 -2.95
N ILE A 33 -10.04 1.19 -3.58
CA ILE A 33 -10.48 1.58 -4.92
C ILE A 33 -10.05 0.55 -5.95
N SER A 34 -8.78 0.13 -5.94
CA SER A 34 -8.26 -0.87 -6.88
C SER A 34 -8.97 -2.22 -6.70
N ALA A 35 -9.15 -2.68 -5.45
CA ALA A 35 -9.89 -3.91 -5.16
C ALA A 35 -11.35 -3.83 -5.64
N THR A 36 -12.00 -2.68 -5.47
CA THR A 36 -13.35 -2.45 -5.98
C THR A 36 -13.38 -2.51 -7.51
N ALA A 37 -12.43 -1.87 -8.19
CA ALA A 37 -12.33 -1.91 -9.65
C ALA A 37 -12.16 -3.34 -10.16
N MET A 38 -11.24 -4.11 -9.57
CA MET A 38 -10.95 -5.49 -9.95
C MET A 38 -12.12 -6.43 -9.67
N TRP A 39 -12.63 -6.47 -8.43
CA TRP A 39 -13.55 -7.52 -7.99
C TRP A 39 -15.01 -7.19 -8.24
N ARG A 40 -15.42 -5.93 -8.08
CA ARG A 40 -16.82 -5.53 -8.27
C ARG A 40 -17.13 -5.22 -9.73
N TYR A 41 -16.21 -4.57 -10.43
CA TYR A 41 -16.44 -4.07 -11.78
C TYR A 41 -15.69 -4.84 -12.88
N GLY A 42 -14.87 -5.83 -12.51
CA GLY A 42 -14.11 -6.63 -13.47
C GLY A 42 -13.16 -5.80 -14.33
N GLN A 43 -12.72 -4.64 -13.83
CA GLN A 43 -11.82 -3.74 -14.55
C GLN A 43 -10.37 -4.11 -14.22
N SER A 44 -9.53 -4.14 -15.24
CA SER A 44 -8.08 -4.23 -15.07
C SER A 44 -7.53 -2.94 -14.48
N VAL A 45 -6.56 -3.06 -13.57
CA VAL A 45 -5.68 -1.96 -13.15
C VAL A 45 -4.26 -2.27 -13.64
N SER A 46 -3.28 -1.40 -13.36
CA SER A 46 -1.89 -1.74 -13.71
C SER A 46 -1.42 -2.93 -12.89
N GLN A 47 -0.45 -3.71 -13.43
CA GLN A 47 0.07 -4.91 -12.77
C GLN A 47 0.53 -4.62 -11.34
N VAL A 48 1.24 -3.51 -11.12
CA VAL A 48 1.69 -3.07 -9.79
C VAL A 48 0.52 -2.91 -8.81
N MET A 49 -0.61 -2.35 -9.27
CA MET A 49 -1.80 -2.19 -8.43
C MET A 49 -2.51 -3.52 -8.19
N GLU A 50 -2.54 -4.42 -9.19
CA GLU A 50 -3.10 -5.76 -9.00
C GLU A 50 -2.31 -6.56 -7.96
N ASP A 51 -0.98 -6.52 -8.06
CA ASP A 51 -0.08 -7.17 -7.11
C ASP A 51 -0.28 -6.57 -5.71
N PHE A 52 -0.32 -5.24 -5.59
CA PHE A 52 -0.58 -4.56 -4.32
C PHE A 52 -1.92 -4.97 -3.68
N VAL A 53 -3.01 -5.01 -4.46
CA VAL A 53 -4.34 -5.43 -3.96
C VAL A 53 -4.34 -6.87 -3.49
N ARG A 54 -3.69 -7.76 -4.23
CA ARG A 54 -3.63 -9.19 -3.92
C ARG A 54 -2.74 -9.47 -2.71
N ASP A 55 -1.62 -8.77 -2.64
CA ASP A 55 -0.65 -8.94 -1.58
C ASP A 55 -1.17 -8.35 -0.27
N PHE A 56 -1.87 -7.22 -0.28
CA PHE A 56 -2.36 -6.51 0.90
C PHE A 56 -3.89 -6.39 0.92
N ASP A 57 -4.57 -7.53 1.00
CA ASP A 57 -6.01 -7.53 1.23
C ASP A 57 -6.35 -7.03 2.64
N ARG A 58 -7.42 -6.23 2.77
CA ARG A 58 -7.92 -5.70 4.06
C ARG A 58 -6.93 -4.85 4.87
N LEU A 59 -6.43 -3.76 4.26
CA LEU A 59 -5.63 -2.74 4.96
C LEU A 59 -6.37 -1.96 6.06
N ASP A 60 -7.65 -2.25 6.30
CA ASP A 60 -8.38 -1.83 7.50
C ASP A 60 -7.93 -2.62 8.76
N VAL A 61 -7.34 -3.81 8.58
CA VAL A 61 -6.87 -4.67 9.67
C VAL A 61 -5.50 -4.20 10.17
N PRO A 62 -5.31 -3.98 11.49
CA PRO A 62 -4.04 -3.48 12.04
C PRO A 62 -2.81 -4.32 11.70
N ALA A 63 -2.95 -5.64 11.63
CA ALA A 63 -1.85 -6.54 11.28
C ALA A 63 -1.39 -6.34 9.83
N GLU A 64 -2.32 -6.15 8.89
CA GLU A 64 -2.01 -5.93 7.47
C GLU A 64 -1.40 -4.54 7.25
N ARG A 65 -1.90 -3.51 7.98
CA ARG A 65 -1.26 -2.18 8.00
C ARG A 65 0.18 -2.26 8.47
N HIS A 66 0.42 -2.99 9.56
CA HIS A 66 1.75 -3.16 10.11
C HIS A 66 2.67 -3.92 9.14
N ARG A 67 2.16 -4.96 8.48
CA ARG A 67 2.92 -5.71 7.46
C ARG A 67 3.31 -4.83 6.27
N LEU A 68 2.42 -3.96 5.80
CA LEU A 68 2.73 -3.00 4.72
C LEU A 68 3.84 -2.03 5.15
N TYR A 69 3.78 -1.53 6.39
CA TYR A 69 4.84 -0.71 6.96
C TYR A 69 6.18 -1.44 6.98
N GLU A 70 6.22 -2.69 7.45
CA GLU A 70 7.46 -3.49 7.50
C GLU A 70 8.08 -3.69 6.11
N VAL A 71 7.25 -3.89 5.08
CA VAL A 71 7.71 -4.02 3.69
C VAL A 71 8.37 -2.72 3.21
N ALA A 72 7.79 -1.55 3.49
CA ALA A 72 8.43 -0.28 3.16
C ALA A 72 9.77 -0.10 3.89
N GLN A 73 9.87 -0.52 5.16
CA GLN A 73 11.14 -0.46 5.90
C GLN A 73 12.19 -1.44 5.38
N MET A 74 11.79 -2.59 4.81
CA MET A 74 12.71 -3.53 4.17
C MET A 74 13.25 -3.01 2.84
N ALA A 75 12.43 -2.36 2.02
CA ALA A 75 12.85 -1.76 0.76
C ALA A 75 14.02 -0.78 0.93
N ARG A 76 13.99 0.04 2.00
CA ARG A 76 15.09 0.92 2.39
C ARG A 76 16.38 0.16 2.72
N ARG A 77 16.28 -0.96 3.45
CA ARG A 77 17.45 -1.73 3.92
C ARG A 77 18.20 -2.42 2.77
N SER A 78 17.52 -2.75 1.68
CA SER A 78 18.13 -3.37 0.49
C SER A 78 18.87 -2.37 -0.41
N GLN A 79 18.83 -1.07 -0.10
CA GLN A 79 19.53 0.00 -0.84
C GLN A 79 20.81 0.49 -0.13
N ILE A 80 21.17 -0.12 1.01
CA ILE A 80 22.40 0.13 1.80
C ILE A 80 23.31 -1.09 1.65
#